data_AF-A0A4R5P7G6-F1
#
_entry.id   AF-A0A4R5P7G6-F1
#
_cell.length_a   1.000
_cell.length_b   1.000
_cell.length_c   1.000
_cell.angle_alpha   90.00
_cell.angle_beta   90.00
_cell.angle_gamma   90.00
#
_symmetry.space_group_name_H-M   'P 1'
#
loop_
_entity.id
_entity.type
_entity.pdbx_description
1 polymer ?
#
loop_
_entity_poly.entity_id
_entity_poly.type
_entity_poly.pdbx_seq_one_letter_code
_entity_poly.pdbx_strand_id
1 'polypeptide(L)'
;MSDGGDARRERWAQHKVRVRRRFIASAVVAIERKGPSATVEDVVRVAHSAKPKLYRHFEDRNDLFDAVAQAMVAAVRRQLSGAVDMGIPPQQSARRAASRLIELARRFPQSTRFLFEHQMISVRDRPAPALRPGGVIAELTAAISSFLERVNVHPAGADQLAAALLGTAATTAIWQVAQSDMPDDAGVQRLAEMLWAPVDAFLRSKGVIVDPDRMLDPAGVEIARAALVDLRGAGQSPSFL
;
A
#
# COMPACT_ATOMS: atom_id res chain seq x y z
N MET A 1 25.02 1.91 38.18
CA MET A 1 24.01 0.82 38.36
C MET A 1 22.62 1.32 37.95
N SER A 2 22.35 1.51 36.66
CA SER A 2 21.07 2.02 36.12
C SER A 2 20.52 1.20 34.93
N ASP A 3 21.03 -0.01 34.71
CA ASP A 3 20.77 -0.82 33.50
C ASP A 3 19.48 -1.68 33.58
N GLY A 4 19.04 -2.05 34.79
CA GLY A 4 17.88 -2.94 34.99
C GLY A 4 16.51 -2.30 34.73
N GLY A 5 16.40 -0.97 34.85
CA GLY A 5 15.16 -0.22 34.60
C GLY A 5 14.89 -0.04 33.11
N ASP A 6 15.95 0.17 32.32
CA ASP A 6 15.85 0.43 30.89
C ASP A 6 15.52 -0.83 30.09
N ALA A 7 16.17 -1.94 30.42
CA ALA A 7 15.88 -3.23 29.78
C ALA A 7 14.43 -3.71 30.05
N ARG A 8 13.81 -3.33 31.18
CA ARG A 8 12.40 -3.64 31.48
C ARG A 8 11.45 -2.75 30.69
N ARG A 9 11.73 -1.45 30.58
CA ARG A 9 10.96 -0.51 29.77
C ARG A 9 10.98 -0.90 28.29
N GLU A 10 12.15 -1.29 27.79
CA GLU A 10 12.34 -1.75 26.41
C GLU A 10 11.57 -3.04 26.13
N ARG A 11 11.68 -4.07 27.00
CA ARG A 11 10.88 -5.30 26.86
C ARG A 11 9.38 -5.05 26.91
N TRP A 12 8.93 -4.11 27.75
CA TRP A 12 7.52 -3.74 27.85
C TRP A 12 7.03 -3.02 26.59
N ALA A 13 7.82 -2.10 26.04
CA ALA A 13 7.52 -1.45 24.77
C ALA A 13 7.44 -2.46 23.62
N GLN A 14 8.42 -3.36 23.51
CA GLN A 14 8.43 -4.44 22.52
C GLN A 14 7.24 -5.39 22.69
N HIS A 15 6.87 -5.72 23.93
CA HIS A 15 5.68 -6.53 24.20
C HIS A 15 4.40 -5.81 23.77
N LYS A 16 4.26 -4.52 24.08
CA LYS A 16 3.09 -3.70 23.71
C LYS A 16 2.92 -3.64 22.19
N VAL A 17 4.03 -3.46 21.45
CA VAL A 17 4.06 -3.49 19.99
C VAL A 17 3.65 -4.88 19.46
N ARG A 18 4.20 -5.95 20.03
CA ARG A 18 3.87 -7.33 19.63
C ARG A 18 2.39 -7.65 19.81
N VAL A 19 1.79 -7.22 20.92
CA VAL A 19 0.36 -7.45 21.18
C VAL A 19 -0.52 -6.61 20.24
N ARG A 20 -0.19 -5.32 20.02
CA ARG A 20 -0.92 -4.49 19.05
C ARG A 20 -0.88 -5.11 17.65
N ARG A 21 0.28 -5.61 17.21
CA ARG A 21 0.44 -6.33 15.94
C ARG A 21 -0.40 -7.60 15.87
N ARG A 22 -0.48 -8.38 16.95
CA ARG A 22 -1.35 -9.58 17.00
C ARG A 22 -2.81 -9.22 16.78
N PHE A 23 -3.31 -8.14 17.40
CA PHE A 23 -4.69 -7.70 17.18
C PHE A 23 -4.93 -7.24 15.74
N ILE A 24 -4.00 -6.51 15.14
CA ILE A 24 -4.09 -6.11 13.73
C ILE A 24 -4.16 -7.35 12.83
N ALA A 25 -3.26 -8.32 13.01
CA ALA A 25 -3.27 -9.55 12.23
C ALA A 25 -4.56 -10.37 12.40
N SER A 26 -5.07 -10.47 13.64
CA SER A 26 -6.37 -11.10 13.91
C SER A 26 -7.53 -10.36 13.26
N ALA A 27 -7.45 -9.03 13.16
CA ALA A 27 -8.46 -8.23 12.47
C ALA A 27 -8.45 -8.48 10.96
N VAL A 28 -7.27 -8.58 10.32
CA VAL A 28 -7.16 -8.98 8.91
C VAL A 28 -7.84 -10.33 8.66
N VAL A 29 -7.59 -11.32 9.53
CA VAL A 29 -8.24 -12.64 9.42
C VAL A 29 -9.74 -12.56 9.65
N ALA A 30 -10.20 -11.71 10.58
CA ALA A 30 -11.63 -11.49 10.82
C ALA A 30 -12.31 -10.86 9.60
N ILE A 31 -11.70 -9.84 8.99
CA ILE A 31 -12.15 -9.18 7.76
C ILE A 31 -12.21 -10.19 6.63
N GLU A 32 -11.17 -11.02 6.45
CA GLU A 32 -11.17 -12.01 5.37
C GLU A 32 -12.28 -13.06 5.51
N ARG A 33 -12.67 -13.39 6.75
CA ARG A 33 -13.74 -14.35 7.03
C ARG A 33 -15.15 -13.76 7.01
N LYS A 34 -15.32 -12.50 7.38
CA LYS A 34 -16.64 -11.87 7.62
C LYS A 34 -16.98 -10.74 6.66
N GLY A 35 -16.00 -10.28 5.87
CA GLY A 35 -16.13 -9.11 5.02
C GLY A 35 -15.79 -7.80 5.74
N PRO A 36 -15.96 -6.66 5.04
CA PRO A 36 -15.68 -5.32 5.56
C PRO A 36 -16.46 -4.94 6.83
N SER A 37 -17.56 -5.64 7.11
CA SER A 37 -18.42 -5.44 8.27
C SER A 37 -17.92 -6.11 9.56
N ALA A 38 -16.72 -6.69 9.56
CA ALA A 38 -16.13 -7.32 10.74
C ALA A 38 -16.17 -6.41 11.99
N THR A 39 -16.45 -7.04 13.13
CA THR A 39 -16.65 -6.36 14.42
C THR A 39 -15.47 -6.53 15.35
N VAL A 40 -15.40 -5.73 16.42
CA VAL A 40 -14.36 -5.89 17.47
C VAL A 40 -14.47 -7.27 18.12
N GLU A 41 -15.70 -7.78 18.26
CA GLU A 41 -16.02 -9.13 18.74
C GLU A 41 -15.39 -10.21 17.87
N ASP A 42 -15.46 -10.06 16.55
CA ASP A 42 -14.81 -10.98 15.62
C ASP A 42 -13.29 -10.96 15.79
N VAL A 43 -12.70 -9.78 15.94
CA VAL A 43 -11.26 -9.61 16.15
C VAL A 43 -10.79 -10.29 17.44
N VAL A 44 -11.46 -10.03 18.58
CA VAL A 44 -11.04 -10.63 19.86
C VAL A 44 -11.24 -12.14 19.88
N ARG A 45 -12.27 -12.65 19.19
CA ARG A 45 -12.51 -14.09 18.99
C ARG A 45 -11.37 -14.74 18.20
N VAL A 46 -10.95 -14.15 17.09
CA VAL A 46 -9.79 -14.63 16.31
C VAL A 46 -8.49 -14.50 17.11
N ALA A 47 -8.35 -13.43 17.88
CA ALA A 47 -7.17 -13.19 18.70
C ALA A 47 -7.08 -14.09 19.94
N HIS A 48 -8.12 -14.88 20.25
CA HIS A 48 -8.27 -15.60 21.52
C HIS A 48 -8.01 -14.68 22.72
N SER A 49 -8.71 -13.55 22.75
CA SER A 49 -8.53 -12.46 23.72
C SER A 49 -9.88 -11.85 24.11
N ALA A 50 -9.86 -10.82 24.94
CA ALA A 50 -11.06 -10.09 25.38
C ALA A 50 -10.99 -8.60 25.02
N LYS A 51 -12.15 -7.95 24.88
CA LYS A 51 -12.27 -6.51 24.59
C LYS A 51 -11.48 -5.61 25.54
N PRO A 52 -11.51 -5.80 26.88
CA PRO A 52 -10.74 -4.94 27.78
C PRO A 52 -9.24 -5.00 27.53
N LYS A 53 -8.70 -6.13 27.06
CA LYS A 53 -7.29 -6.25 26.68
C LYS A 53 -6.99 -5.56 25.36
N LEU A 54 -7.91 -5.62 24.39
CA LEU A 54 -7.79 -4.91 23.11
C LEU A 54 -7.77 -3.39 23.33
N TYR A 55 -8.71 -2.86 24.10
CA TYR A 55 -8.81 -1.41 24.33
C TYR A 55 -7.68 -0.81 25.18
N ARG A 56 -6.78 -1.62 25.75
CA ARG A 56 -5.50 -1.11 26.29
C ARG A 56 -4.52 -0.69 25.19
N HIS A 57 -4.75 -1.15 23.97
CA HIS A 57 -3.92 -0.86 22.81
C HIS A 57 -4.60 0.05 21.81
N PHE A 58 -5.93 0.13 21.79
CA PHE A 58 -6.70 0.96 20.87
C PHE A 58 -7.73 1.78 21.63
N GLU A 59 -7.92 3.04 21.24
CA GLU A 59 -8.86 3.93 21.92
C GLU A 59 -10.31 3.47 21.74
N ASP A 60 -10.66 3.13 20.50
CA ASP A 60 -12.00 2.69 20.14
C ASP A 60 -11.99 1.74 18.92
N ARG A 61 -13.17 1.48 18.36
CA ARG A 61 -13.34 0.69 17.13
C ARG A 61 -12.66 1.35 15.92
N ASN A 62 -12.73 2.68 15.81
CA ASN A 62 -12.20 3.39 14.65
C ASN A 62 -10.67 3.38 14.68
N ASP A 63 -10.03 3.65 15.84
CA ASP A 63 -8.56 3.53 15.96
C ASP A 63 -8.06 2.12 15.61
N LEU A 64 -8.81 1.07 16.01
CA LEU A 64 -8.48 -0.29 15.59
C LEU A 64 -8.50 -0.46 14.06
N PHE A 65 -9.60 -0.11 13.41
CA PHE A 65 -9.77 -0.37 11.98
C PHE A 65 -8.96 0.59 11.10
N ASP A 66 -8.70 1.82 11.55
CA ASP A 66 -7.75 2.74 10.91
C ASP A 66 -6.32 2.18 10.96
N ALA A 67 -5.89 1.67 12.12
CA ALA A 67 -4.59 1.02 12.26
C ALA A 67 -4.47 -0.25 11.41
N VAL A 68 -5.56 -1.01 11.27
CA VAL A 68 -5.62 -2.18 10.38
C VAL A 68 -5.49 -1.76 8.92
N ALA A 69 -6.24 -0.73 8.49
CA ALA A 69 -6.17 -0.21 7.13
C ALA A 69 -4.77 0.31 6.79
N GLN A 70 -4.14 1.08 7.69
CA GLN A 70 -2.75 1.54 7.53
C GLN A 70 -1.76 0.38 7.41
N ALA A 71 -1.90 -0.67 8.24
CA ALA A 71 -1.04 -1.84 8.17
C ALA A 71 -1.22 -2.62 6.85
N MET A 72 -2.45 -2.73 6.37
CA MET A 72 -2.77 -3.35 5.08
C MET A 72 -2.21 -2.52 3.91
N VAL A 73 -2.39 -1.19 3.90
CA VAL A 73 -1.82 -0.29 2.89
C VAL A 73 -0.29 -0.44 2.86
N ALA A 74 0.37 -0.45 4.01
CA ALA A 74 1.80 -0.66 4.09
C ALA A 74 2.24 -2.04 3.55
N ALA A 75 1.43 -3.09 3.77
CA ALA A 75 1.70 -4.43 3.22
C ALA A 75 1.55 -4.47 1.70
N VAL A 76 0.46 -3.90 1.15
CA VAL A 76 0.24 -3.78 -0.29
C VAL A 76 1.37 -2.99 -0.95
N ARG A 77 1.76 -1.85 -0.34
CA ARG A 77 2.90 -1.04 -0.79
C ARG A 77 4.17 -1.87 -0.90
N ARG A 78 4.55 -2.63 0.14
CA ARG A 78 5.75 -3.48 0.10
C ARG A 78 5.71 -4.51 -1.04
N GLN A 79 4.56 -5.10 -1.29
CA GLN A 79 4.38 -6.09 -2.36
C GLN A 79 4.45 -5.48 -3.75
N LEU A 80 3.78 -4.35 -3.98
CA LEU A 80 3.77 -3.67 -5.27
C LEU A 80 5.11 -3.00 -5.56
N SER A 81 5.73 -2.35 -4.57
CA SER A 81 7.08 -1.79 -4.74
C SER A 81 8.13 -2.85 -5.04
N GLY A 82 7.93 -4.10 -4.60
CA GLY A 82 8.79 -5.22 -4.97
C GLY A 82 8.52 -5.77 -6.37
N ALA A 83 7.32 -5.57 -6.91
CA ALA A 83 6.94 -5.98 -8.27
C ALA A 83 7.38 -4.97 -9.34
N VAL A 84 7.48 -3.68 -8.98
CA VAL A 84 8.06 -2.63 -9.82
C VAL A 84 9.58 -2.81 -9.84
N ASP A 85 10.09 -3.17 -11.01
CA ASP A 85 11.50 -3.37 -11.29
C ASP A 85 11.94 -2.40 -12.38
N MET A 86 12.84 -1.48 -12.05
CA MET A 86 13.36 -0.49 -13.00
C MET A 86 14.54 -1.04 -13.81
N GLY A 87 15.07 -2.21 -13.45
CA GLY A 87 16.13 -2.89 -14.20
C GLY A 87 15.62 -3.68 -15.41
N ILE A 88 14.34 -3.54 -15.76
CA ILE A 88 13.70 -4.17 -16.92
C ILE A 88 12.88 -3.12 -17.69
N PRO A 89 12.42 -3.41 -18.93
CA PRO A 89 11.58 -2.49 -19.67
C PRO A 89 10.34 -2.03 -18.88
N PRO A 90 9.97 -0.73 -18.91
CA PRO A 90 8.84 -0.19 -18.17
C PRO A 90 7.52 -0.94 -18.38
N GLN A 91 7.23 -1.37 -19.61
CA GLN A 91 6.03 -2.15 -19.91
C GLN A 91 6.03 -3.51 -19.18
N GLN A 92 7.18 -4.17 -19.14
CA GLN A 92 7.34 -5.44 -18.44
C GLN A 92 7.22 -5.26 -16.91
N SER A 93 7.76 -4.16 -16.39
CA SER A 93 7.62 -3.76 -14.99
C SER A 93 6.17 -3.48 -14.60
N ALA A 94 5.45 -2.72 -15.44
CA ALA A 94 4.02 -2.46 -15.28
C ALA A 94 3.20 -3.75 -15.33
N ARG A 95 3.55 -4.70 -16.22
CA ARG A 95 2.90 -6.02 -16.28
C ARG A 95 3.10 -6.81 -15.00
N ARG A 96 4.31 -6.83 -14.43
CA ARG A 96 4.58 -7.48 -13.12
C ARG A 96 3.76 -6.85 -12.01
N ALA A 97 3.68 -5.53 -11.94
CA ALA A 97 2.87 -4.81 -10.96
C ALA A 97 1.37 -5.10 -11.13
N ALA A 98 0.86 -5.10 -12.37
CA ALA A 98 -0.52 -5.45 -12.70
C ALA A 98 -0.87 -6.88 -12.29
N SER A 99 -0.03 -7.86 -12.63
CA SER A 99 -0.19 -9.25 -12.18
C SER A 99 -0.25 -9.35 -10.67
N ARG A 100 0.66 -8.66 -9.96
CA ARG A 100 0.71 -8.70 -8.49
C ARG A 100 -0.52 -8.08 -7.86
N LEU A 101 -1.03 -6.97 -8.42
CA LEU A 101 -2.25 -6.32 -7.97
C LEU A 101 -3.46 -7.28 -8.08
N ILE A 102 -3.63 -7.92 -9.24
CA ILE A 102 -4.71 -8.89 -9.49
C ILE A 102 -4.60 -10.08 -8.54
N GLU A 103 -3.41 -10.63 -8.35
CA GLU A 103 -3.17 -11.75 -7.44
C GLU A 103 -3.57 -11.40 -6.00
N LEU A 104 -3.16 -10.21 -5.50
CA LEU A 104 -3.53 -9.75 -4.17
C LEU A 104 -5.05 -9.57 -4.03
N ALA A 105 -5.69 -8.96 -5.02
CA ALA A 105 -7.14 -8.75 -5.01
C ALA A 105 -7.90 -10.08 -4.95
N ARG A 106 -7.42 -11.10 -5.67
CA ARG A 106 -8.02 -12.45 -5.68
C ARG A 106 -7.73 -13.26 -4.44
N ARG A 107 -6.52 -13.11 -3.88
CA ARG A 107 -6.11 -13.83 -2.66
C ARG A 107 -6.77 -13.26 -1.40
N PHE A 108 -7.05 -11.96 -1.39
CA PHE A 108 -7.63 -11.24 -0.25
C PHE A 108 -8.81 -10.36 -0.68
N PRO A 109 -9.91 -10.95 -1.21
CA PRO A 109 -11.03 -10.19 -1.76
C PRO A 109 -11.74 -9.32 -0.72
N GLN A 110 -11.91 -9.81 0.51
CA GLN A 110 -12.59 -9.03 1.53
C GLN A 110 -11.69 -7.93 2.10
N SER A 111 -10.39 -8.19 2.24
CA SER A 111 -9.43 -7.15 2.59
C SER A 111 -9.35 -6.05 1.52
N THR A 112 -9.48 -6.41 0.24
CA THR A 112 -9.55 -5.46 -0.88
C THR A 112 -10.81 -4.59 -0.80
N ARG A 113 -11.99 -5.18 -0.56
CA ARG A 113 -13.23 -4.44 -0.31
C ARG A 113 -13.10 -3.49 0.88
N PHE A 114 -12.58 -4.00 2.00
CA PHE A 114 -12.35 -3.23 3.22
C PHE A 114 -11.43 -2.03 2.97
N LEU A 115 -10.30 -2.23 2.29
CA LEU A 115 -9.37 -1.15 1.94
C LEU A 115 -10.03 -0.10 1.06
N PHE A 116 -10.80 -0.49 0.05
CA PHE A 116 -11.49 0.47 -0.80
C PHE A 116 -12.45 1.33 0.03
N GLU A 117 -13.29 0.71 0.86
CA GLU A 117 -14.24 1.42 1.73
C GLU A 117 -13.55 2.34 2.74
N HIS A 118 -12.42 1.91 3.33
CA HIS A 118 -11.73 2.65 4.39
C HIS A 118 -10.70 3.65 3.88
N GLN A 119 -10.27 3.59 2.62
CA GLN A 119 -9.26 4.50 2.07
C GLN A 119 -9.81 5.47 1.02
N MET A 120 -10.80 5.04 0.23
CA MET A 120 -11.27 5.79 -0.95
C MET A 120 -12.61 6.49 -0.75
N ILE A 121 -13.33 6.21 0.34
CA ILE A 121 -14.66 6.79 0.62
C ILE A 121 -14.57 7.87 1.71
N SER A 122 -15.17 9.04 1.44
CA SER A 122 -15.33 10.13 2.41
C SER A 122 -16.50 9.84 3.36
N VAL A 123 -16.37 10.21 4.63
CA VAL A 123 -17.41 9.97 5.65
C VAL A 123 -17.60 11.24 6.50
N ARG A 124 -18.85 11.71 6.60
CA ARG A 124 -19.29 12.83 7.47
C ARG A 124 -18.32 14.01 7.43
N ASP A 125 -18.26 14.66 6.27
CA ASP A 125 -17.43 15.84 5.96
C ASP A 125 -15.91 15.65 6.09
N ARG A 126 -15.43 14.43 6.39
CA ARG A 126 -14.00 14.12 6.36
C ARG A 126 -13.64 13.56 5.00
N PRO A 127 -12.58 14.07 4.35
CA PRO A 127 -12.08 13.48 3.12
C PRO A 127 -11.64 12.03 3.37
N ALA A 128 -11.73 11.23 2.31
CA ALA A 128 -11.23 9.86 2.28
C ALA A 128 -9.78 9.81 2.79
N PRO A 129 -9.39 8.82 3.63
CA PRO A 129 -8.05 8.76 4.20
C PRO A 129 -6.90 8.83 3.19
N ALA A 130 -7.08 8.29 1.98
CA ALA A 130 -6.08 8.40 0.92
C ALA A 130 -5.79 9.85 0.48
N LEU A 131 -6.77 10.74 0.59
CA LEU A 131 -6.70 12.16 0.20
C LEU A 131 -6.23 13.09 1.33
N ARG A 132 -6.09 12.58 2.56
CA ARG A 132 -5.67 13.40 3.70
C ARG A 132 -4.18 13.75 3.62
N PRO A 133 -3.74 14.82 4.29
CA PRO A 133 -2.32 15.05 4.53
C PRO A 133 -1.66 13.81 5.16
N GLY A 134 -0.56 13.34 4.57
CA GLY A 134 0.12 12.10 4.99
C GLY A 134 -0.61 10.80 4.61
N GLY A 135 -1.69 10.86 3.82
CA GLY A 135 -2.33 9.70 3.23
C GLY A 135 -1.51 9.10 2.08
N VAL A 136 -1.96 7.96 1.56
CA VAL A 136 -1.22 7.20 0.53
C VAL A 136 -0.96 8.01 -0.75
N ILE A 137 -1.84 8.95 -1.14
CA ILE A 137 -1.58 9.83 -2.29
C ILE A 137 -0.40 10.75 -1.98
N ALA A 138 -0.39 11.40 -0.81
CA ALA A 138 0.70 12.28 -0.42
C ALA A 138 2.05 11.53 -0.31
N GLU A 139 2.04 10.30 0.19
CA GLU A 139 3.24 9.44 0.22
C GLU A 139 3.76 9.12 -1.19
N LEU A 140 2.86 8.75 -2.11
CA LEU A 140 3.21 8.48 -3.51
C LEU A 140 3.67 9.75 -4.23
N THR A 141 3.07 10.92 -3.95
CA THR A 141 3.53 12.20 -4.46
C THR A 141 4.97 12.45 -4.03
N ALA A 142 5.28 12.33 -2.73
CA ALA A 142 6.62 12.55 -2.21
C ALA A 142 7.65 11.62 -2.87
N ALA A 143 7.26 10.35 -3.09
CA ALA A 143 8.06 9.37 -3.80
C ALA A 143 8.41 9.81 -5.23
N ILE A 144 7.38 10.16 -5.99
CA ILE A 144 7.51 10.57 -7.39
C ILE A 144 8.31 11.87 -7.48
N SER A 145 7.99 12.87 -6.65
CA SER A 145 8.70 14.15 -6.61
C SER A 145 10.17 13.99 -6.30
N SER A 146 10.53 13.20 -5.26
CA SER A 146 11.92 12.95 -4.92
C SER A 146 12.70 12.28 -6.05
N PHE A 147 12.06 11.35 -6.77
CA PHE A 147 12.68 10.73 -7.94
C PHE A 147 12.92 11.76 -9.06
N LEU A 148 11.89 12.53 -9.44
CA LEU A 148 11.97 13.52 -10.51
C LEU A 148 13.03 14.58 -10.24
N GLU A 149 13.11 15.09 -9.02
CA GLU A 149 14.11 16.08 -8.62
C GLU A 149 15.54 15.54 -8.75
N ARG A 150 15.78 14.28 -8.38
CA ARG A 150 17.10 13.63 -8.51
C ARG A 150 17.54 13.46 -9.97
N VAL A 151 16.61 13.35 -10.90
CA VAL A 151 16.88 13.30 -12.35
C VAL A 151 16.69 14.66 -13.03
N ASN A 152 16.66 15.74 -12.25
CA ASN A 152 16.54 17.13 -12.70
C ASN A 152 15.27 17.43 -13.53
N VAL A 153 14.16 16.78 -13.16
CA VAL A 153 12.83 17.00 -13.75
C VAL A 153 11.93 17.71 -12.75
N HIS A 154 11.22 18.76 -13.19
CA HIS A 154 10.34 19.53 -12.30
C HIS A 154 9.12 18.70 -11.85
N PRO A 155 8.87 18.56 -10.53
CA PRO A 155 7.89 17.60 -9.98
C PRO A 155 6.43 18.06 -10.04
N ALA A 156 6.13 19.22 -10.62
CA ALA A 156 4.76 19.73 -10.74
C ALA A 156 3.80 18.70 -11.36
N GLY A 157 2.67 18.43 -10.70
CA GLY A 157 1.68 17.44 -11.14
C GLY A 157 1.95 16.00 -10.67
N ALA A 158 3.00 15.76 -9.88
CA ALA A 158 3.27 14.43 -9.30
C ALA A 158 2.12 13.92 -8.42
N ASP A 159 1.38 14.83 -7.78
CA ASP A 159 0.17 14.54 -7.00
C ASP A 159 -0.99 14.04 -7.86
N GLN A 160 -1.18 14.64 -9.03
CA GLN A 160 -2.18 14.20 -10.01
C GLN A 160 -1.82 12.82 -10.56
N LEU A 161 -0.54 12.57 -10.85
CA LEU A 161 -0.06 11.25 -11.27
C LEU A 161 -0.28 10.20 -10.16
N ALA A 162 0.08 10.52 -8.91
CA ALA A 162 -0.13 9.65 -7.76
C ALA A 162 -1.61 9.29 -7.57
N ALA A 163 -2.50 10.29 -7.65
CA ALA A 163 -3.94 10.10 -7.54
C ALA A 163 -4.49 9.24 -8.69
N ALA A 164 -4.05 9.46 -9.93
CA ALA A 164 -4.47 8.68 -11.09
C ALA A 164 -4.03 7.21 -10.96
N LEU A 165 -2.77 6.96 -10.59
CA LEU A 165 -2.25 5.60 -10.40
C LEU A 165 -3.00 4.86 -9.28
N LEU A 166 -3.21 5.51 -8.14
CA LEU A 166 -3.95 4.90 -7.03
C LEU A 166 -5.41 4.64 -7.40
N GLY A 167 -6.07 5.59 -8.08
CA GLY A 167 -7.45 5.48 -8.53
C GLY A 167 -7.64 4.29 -9.47
N THR A 168 -6.78 4.17 -10.48
CA THR A 168 -6.77 3.02 -11.41
C THR A 168 -6.54 1.71 -10.65
N ALA A 169 -5.48 1.62 -9.83
CA ALA A 169 -5.17 0.40 -9.10
C ALA A 169 -6.30 -0.03 -8.14
N ALA A 170 -6.84 0.89 -7.34
CA ALA A 170 -7.90 0.61 -6.38
C ALA A 170 -9.21 0.22 -7.06
N THR A 171 -9.61 0.94 -8.11
CA THR A 171 -10.87 0.69 -8.83
C THR A 171 -10.79 -0.62 -9.62
N THR A 172 -9.65 -0.92 -10.25
CA THR A 172 -9.46 -2.21 -10.93
C THR A 172 -9.44 -3.37 -9.93
N ALA A 173 -8.79 -3.22 -8.78
CA ALA A 173 -8.76 -4.27 -7.76
C ALA A 173 -10.17 -4.62 -7.23
N ILE A 174 -10.99 -3.60 -6.92
CA ILE A 174 -12.36 -3.84 -6.45
C ILE A 174 -13.26 -4.41 -7.55
N TRP A 175 -13.11 -3.93 -8.79
CA TRP A 175 -13.82 -4.48 -9.94
C TRP A 175 -13.45 -5.96 -10.15
N GLN A 176 -12.16 -6.31 -10.09
CA GLN A 176 -11.68 -7.68 -10.23
C GLN A 176 -12.22 -8.62 -9.13
N VAL A 177 -12.48 -8.11 -7.92
CA VAL A 177 -13.13 -8.86 -6.85
C VAL A 177 -14.62 -9.13 -7.12
N ALA A 178 -15.27 -8.30 -7.94
CA ALA A 178 -16.64 -8.55 -8.40
C ALA A 178 -16.71 -9.57 -9.56
N GLN A 179 -15.59 -9.81 -10.26
CA GLN A 179 -15.51 -10.78 -11.35
C GLN A 179 -15.25 -12.20 -10.83
N SER A 180 -15.93 -13.18 -11.44
CA SER A 180 -15.74 -14.60 -11.11
C SER A 180 -14.41 -15.15 -11.61
N ASP A 181 -14.00 -14.75 -12.82
CA ASP A 181 -12.88 -15.34 -13.54
C ASP A 181 -11.56 -14.59 -13.35
N MET A 182 -10.45 -15.34 -13.46
CA MET A 182 -9.12 -14.74 -13.56
C MET A 182 -8.97 -14.04 -14.91
N PRO A 183 -8.38 -12.84 -14.97
CA PRO A 183 -8.03 -12.25 -16.24
C PRO A 183 -6.98 -13.14 -16.92
N ASP A 184 -7.16 -13.32 -18.22
CA ASP A 184 -6.15 -13.92 -19.08
C ASP A 184 -4.91 -13.01 -19.19
N ASP A 185 -3.86 -13.51 -19.84
CA ASP A 185 -2.64 -12.74 -20.07
C ASP A 185 -2.92 -11.41 -20.78
N ALA A 186 -3.89 -11.38 -21.69
CA ALA A 186 -4.32 -10.18 -22.39
C ALA A 186 -4.97 -9.15 -21.44
N GLY A 187 -5.75 -9.60 -20.45
CA GLY A 187 -6.32 -8.76 -19.41
C GLY A 187 -5.26 -8.13 -18.51
N VAL A 188 -4.26 -8.92 -18.11
CA VAL A 188 -3.10 -8.41 -17.37
C VAL A 188 -2.33 -7.38 -18.19
N GLN A 189 -2.11 -7.65 -19.47
CA GLN A 189 -1.42 -6.74 -20.39
C GLN A 189 -2.17 -5.41 -20.55
N ARG A 190 -3.49 -5.45 -20.73
CA ARG A 190 -4.32 -4.23 -20.80
C ARG A 190 -4.22 -3.39 -19.53
N LEU A 191 -4.21 -4.03 -18.35
CA LEU A 191 -4.01 -3.31 -17.10
C LEU A 191 -2.60 -2.69 -17.00
N ALA A 192 -1.57 -3.40 -17.46
CA ALA A 192 -0.22 -2.87 -17.52
C ALA A 192 -0.14 -1.60 -18.38
N GLU A 193 -0.77 -1.62 -19.55
CA GLU A 193 -0.86 -0.47 -20.46
C GLU A 193 -1.61 0.69 -19.80
N MET A 194 -2.71 0.43 -19.10
CA MET A 194 -3.47 1.46 -18.37
C MET A 194 -2.68 2.07 -17.20
N LEU A 195 -1.86 1.29 -16.49
CA LEU A 195 -1.00 1.79 -15.42
C LEU A 195 0.19 2.58 -15.96
N TRP A 196 0.71 2.19 -17.12
CA TRP A 196 1.82 2.88 -17.78
C TRP A 196 1.40 4.18 -18.47
N ALA A 197 0.24 4.22 -19.10
CA ALA A 197 -0.26 5.37 -19.86
C ALA A 197 -0.19 6.73 -19.11
N PRO A 198 -0.64 6.88 -17.86
CA PRO A 198 -0.52 8.15 -17.15
C PRO A 198 0.93 8.51 -16.82
N VAL A 199 1.81 7.51 -16.63
CA VAL A 199 3.25 7.75 -16.40
C VAL A 199 3.91 8.26 -17.68
N ASP A 200 3.66 7.62 -18.82
CA ASP A 200 4.19 8.07 -20.13
C ASP A 200 3.71 9.48 -20.48
N ALA A 201 2.40 9.73 -20.36
CA ALA A 201 1.83 11.06 -20.61
C ALA A 201 2.43 12.13 -19.68
N PHE A 202 2.61 11.80 -18.39
CA PHE A 202 3.24 12.70 -17.44
C PHE A 202 4.70 12.99 -17.80
N LEU A 203 5.51 11.98 -18.09
CA LEU A 203 6.92 12.14 -18.46
C LEU A 203 7.08 12.95 -19.74
N ARG A 204 6.27 12.67 -20.76
CA ARG A 204 6.25 13.45 -22.02
C ARG A 204 5.92 14.91 -21.79
N SER A 205 4.99 15.21 -20.88
CA SER A 205 4.69 16.61 -20.49
C SER A 205 5.87 17.34 -19.86
N LYS A 206 6.88 16.60 -19.39
CA LYS A 206 8.15 17.11 -18.85
C LYS A 206 9.30 17.07 -19.87
N GLY A 207 9.02 16.73 -21.12
CA GLY A 207 10.04 16.56 -22.16
C GLY A 207 10.85 15.27 -22.04
N VAL A 208 10.42 14.33 -21.19
CA VAL A 208 11.07 13.03 -21.01
C VAL A 208 10.34 11.99 -21.85
N ILE A 209 11.04 11.41 -22.82
CA ILE A 209 10.51 10.34 -23.67
C ILE A 209 11.17 9.04 -23.24
N VAL A 210 10.35 8.07 -22.82
CA VAL A 210 10.78 6.73 -22.43
C VAL A 210 10.24 5.74 -23.43
N ASP A 211 11.11 4.93 -24.02
CA ASP A 211 10.70 3.76 -24.80
C ASP A 211 10.26 2.66 -23.81
N PRO A 212 8.96 2.28 -23.78
CA PRO A 212 8.43 1.36 -22.79
C PRO A 212 8.94 -0.08 -22.96
N ASP A 213 9.50 -0.41 -24.12
CA ASP A 213 10.01 -1.73 -24.46
C ASP A 213 11.54 -1.83 -24.28
N ARG A 214 12.19 -0.73 -23.92
CA ARG A 214 13.63 -0.71 -23.60
C ARG A 214 13.88 -0.51 -22.13
N MET A 215 14.95 -1.15 -21.65
CA MET A 215 15.46 -0.89 -20.32
C MET A 215 15.85 0.58 -20.18
N LEU A 216 15.55 1.12 -19.00
CA LEU A 216 16.02 2.45 -18.62
C LEU A 216 17.55 2.45 -18.49
N ASP A 217 18.16 3.63 -18.67
CA ASP A 217 19.59 3.83 -18.48
C ASP A 217 20.03 3.36 -17.08
N PRO A 218 21.03 2.46 -16.95
CA PRO A 218 21.47 1.90 -15.67
C PRO A 218 21.82 2.95 -14.60
N ALA A 219 22.40 4.08 -14.99
CA ALA A 219 22.71 5.16 -14.04
C ALA A 219 21.43 5.81 -13.48
N GLY A 220 20.44 6.06 -14.34
CA GLY A 220 19.11 6.50 -13.94
C GLY A 220 18.37 5.49 -13.05
N VAL A 221 18.52 4.18 -13.33
CA VAL A 221 17.93 3.10 -12.54
C VAL A 221 18.47 3.07 -11.11
N GLU A 222 19.77 3.27 -10.92
CA GLU A 222 20.38 3.23 -9.59
C GLU A 222 19.92 4.41 -8.71
N ILE A 223 19.84 5.60 -9.29
CA ILE A 223 19.29 6.80 -8.63
C ILE A 223 17.83 6.55 -8.21
N ALA A 224 17.04 5.97 -9.10
CA ALA A 224 15.64 5.67 -8.84
C ALA A 224 15.46 4.61 -7.74
N ARG A 225 16.31 3.59 -7.73
CA ARG A 225 16.28 2.49 -6.75
C ARG A 225 16.56 3.03 -5.35
N ALA A 226 17.53 3.93 -5.20
CA ALA A 226 17.81 4.58 -3.92
C ALA A 226 16.58 5.33 -3.37
N ALA A 227 15.85 6.06 -4.21
CA ALA A 227 14.63 6.77 -3.82
C ALA A 227 13.50 5.80 -3.37
N LEU A 228 13.35 4.66 -4.06
CA LEU A 228 12.39 3.63 -3.65
C LEU A 228 12.76 2.95 -2.33
N VAL A 229 14.05 2.82 -2.01
CA VAL A 229 14.53 2.25 -0.76
C VAL A 229 14.29 3.19 0.43
N ASP A 230 14.47 4.50 0.25
CA ASP A 230 14.14 5.51 1.27
C ASP A 230 12.65 5.41 1.69
N LEU A 231 11.76 5.15 0.73
CA LEU A 231 10.33 4.93 0.98
C LEU A 231 10.01 3.59 1.67
N ARG A 232 10.91 2.59 1.55
CA ARG A 232 10.79 1.29 2.21
C ARG A 232 11.20 1.35 3.70
N GLY A 233 11.82 2.42 4.21
CA GLY A 233 12.49 2.38 5.52
C GLY A 233 12.37 3.60 6.45
N ALA A 234 11.31 3.62 7.27
CA ALA A 234 11.35 4.03 8.69
C ALA A 234 10.27 3.24 9.45
N GLY A 235 10.45 1.93 9.56
CA GLY A 235 9.53 1.07 10.30
C GLY A 235 9.85 -0.40 10.11
N GLN A 236 10.76 -0.94 10.92
CA GLN A 236 10.90 -2.39 11.07
C GLN A 236 9.55 -2.99 11.45
N SER A 237 8.84 -3.58 10.49
CA SER A 237 7.67 -4.42 10.73
C SER A 237 7.67 -5.60 9.76
N PRO A 238 7.36 -6.81 10.25
CA PRO A 238 7.81 -8.06 9.63
C PRO A 238 6.98 -8.46 8.41
N SER A 239 7.51 -9.42 7.64
CA SER A 239 6.81 -10.07 6.51
C SER A 239 5.51 -10.70 6.99
N PHE A 240 4.39 -10.33 6.35
CA PHE A 240 3.06 -10.93 6.56
C PHE A 240 2.55 -11.64 5.30
N LEU A 241 3.47 -11.96 4.40
CA LEU A 241 3.24 -12.81 3.23
C LEU A 241 4.39 -13.80 3.14
#